data_AF-A0A2V5HLV1-F1
#
_entry.id   AF-A0A2V5HLV1-F1
#
_cell.length_a   1.000
_cell.length_b   1.000
_cell.length_c   1.000
_cell.angle_alpha   90.00
_cell.angle_beta   90.00
_cell.angle_gamma   90.00
#
_symmetry.space_group_name_H-M   'P 1'
#
loop_
_entity.id
_entity.type
_entity.pdbx_description
1 polymer ?
#
loop_
_entity_poly.entity_id
_entity_poly.type
_entity_poly.pdbx_seq_one_letter_code
_entity_poly.pdbx_strand_id
1 'polypeptide(L)'
;MTSSLSFFTRRVYQLPVPPISKHKHYNRASFIDFARRHDLSRSSTLFIGNLYEYTVQTELRHAAALLLHRTGGRSDNGIDHLGTWHLPGHEVPIHVAVQCKAHRRRVGPQSIRELEGVIARRMPHTWRLEGSTEAGPRVGMLVNRREASAGVRAALQRSALPLVYLMVDLRGTLRQALWNEAVDALGVAPLGVEVPYPPPIRLTWDRDGRQQALALPGMDQIEARMLHQEEKWWALWNLAPDDQETRYEALSVIQSRFPEEKPLLWAKGGVPSLLSLRDREGLLRELKMMGLSEGPVAEQQQQQQQQQSEADSSQSMPNPT
;
A
#
# COMPACT_ATOMS: atom_id res chain seq x y z
N MET A 1 -12.85 -7.04 -5.92
CA MET A 1 -12.52 -6.07 -6.99
C MET A 1 -11.00 -5.92 -7.01
N THR A 2 -10.38 -5.72 -8.17
CA THR A 2 -8.94 -5.41 -8.29
C THR A 2 -8.68 -3.99 -7.76
N SER A 3 -7.51 -3.76 -7.15
CA SER A 3 -6.99 -2.45 -6.67
C SER A 3 -7.59 -1.24 -7.39
N SER A 4 -8.27 -0.35 -6.66
CA SER A 4 -8.85 0.91 -7.17
C SER A 4 -7.85 2.06 -7.30
N LEU A 5 -6.65 1.93 -6.74
CA LEU A 5 -5.66 3.01 -6.76
C LEU A 5 -5.18 3.32 -8.20
N SER A 6 -5.33 4.58 -8.59
CA SER A 6 -4.83 5.12 -9.86
C SER A 6 -3.30 5.08 -9.91
N PHE A 7 -2.73 5.15 -11.12
CA PHE A 7 -1.27 5.31 -11.27
C PHE A 7 -0.76 6.59 -10.61
N PHE A 8 -1.58 7.65 -10.61
CA PHE A 8 -1.26 8.91 -9.97
C PHE A 8 -1.15 8.77 -8.45
N THR A 9 -2.19 8.25 -7.79
CA THR A 9 -2.17 8.03 -6.32
C THR A 9 -1.03 7.09 -5.93
N ARG A 10 -0.74 6.07 -6.75
CA ARG A 10 0.44 5.21 -6.52
C ARG A 10 1.74 6.01 -6.55
N ARG A 11 1.93 6.90 -7.51
CA ARG A 11 3.13 7.76 -7.58
C ARG A 11 3.20 8.74 -6.40
N VAL A 12 2.08 9.34 -6.01
CA VAL A 12 1.99 10.24 -4.85
C VAL A 12 2.43 9.53 -3.56
N TYR A 13 1.91 8.32 -3.32
CA TYR A 13 2.30 7.50 -2.17
C TYR A 13 3.57 6.69 -2.37
N GLN A 14 4.26 6.89 -3.49
CA GLN A 14 5.49 6.17 -3.85
C GLN A 14 5.33 4.64 -3.78
N LEU A 15 4.14 4.14 -4.12
CA LEU A 15 3.85 2.71 -4.11
C LEU A 15 4.54 2.01 -5.27
N PRO A 16 4.98 0.75 -5.08
CA PRO A 16 5.58 -0.03 -6.15
C PRO A 16 4.64 -0.18 -7.35
N VAL A 17 5.23 -0.16 -8.53
CA VAL A 17 4.50 -0.41 -9.78
C VAL A 17 4.01 -1.86 -9.78
N PRO A 18 2.71 -2.11 -10.01
CA PRO A 18 2.18 -3.46 -10.13
C PRO A 18 2.93 -4.26 -11.20
N PRO A 19 3.22 -5.56 -10.97
CA PRO A 19 3.77 -6.41 -12.01
C PRO A 19 2.81 -6.46 -13.20
N ILE A 20 3.36 -6.37 -14.42
CA ILE A 20 2.58 -6.53 -15.66
C ILE A 20 2.09 -7.98 -15.72
N SER A 21 0.78 -8.17 -15.53
CA SER A 21 0.17 -9.49 -15.63
C SER A 21 0.25 -9.98 -17.08
N LYS A 22 0.91 -11.11 -17.29
CA LYS A 22 0.90 -11.84 -18.57
C LYS A 22 -0.31 -12.77 -18.72
N HIS A 23 -1.17 -12.82 -17.70
CA HIS A 23 -2.34 -13.71 -17.68
C HIS A 23 -3.50 -13.10 -18.45
N LYS A 24 -4.29 -13.96 -19.11
CA LYS A 24 -5.54 -13.59 -19.80
C LYS A 24 -6.72 -13.33 -18.84
N HIS A 25 -6.45 -13.36 -17.54
CA HIS A 25 -7.40 -13.14 -16.46
C HIS A 25 -6.73 -12.32 -15.36
N TYR A 26 -7.49 -11.46 -14.70
CA TYR A 26 -6.97 -10.46 -13.75
C TYR A 26 -7.74 -10.46 -12.42
N ASN A 27 -8.83 -11.22 -12.34
CA ASN A 27 -9.61 -11.43 -11.12
C ASN A 27 -10.30 -12.80 -11.17
N ARG A 28 -10.94 -13.19 -10.05
CA ARG A 28 -11.69 -14.45 -9.95
C ARG A 28 -12.72 -14.63 -11.07
N ALA A 29 -13.53 -13.61 -11.37
CA ALA A 29 -14.60 -13.70 -12.37
C ALA A 29 -14.03 -13.97 -13.78
N SER A 30 -13.08 -13.15 -14.22
CA SER A 30 -12.39 -13.32 -15.50
C SER A 30 -11.66 -14.67 -15.61
N PHE A 31 -11.13 -15.21 -14.50
CA PHE A 31 -10.54 -16.53 -14.47
C PHE A 31 -11.57 -17.66 -14.64
N ILE A 32 -12.74 -17.56 -13.99
CA ILE A 32 -13.82 -18.53 -14.20
C ILE A 32 -14.31 -18.51 -15.65
N ASP A 33 -14.42 -17.33 -16.26
CA ASP A 33 -14.78 -17.19 -17.67
C ASP A 33 -13.70 -17.75 -18.62
N PHE A 34 -12.44 -17.54 -18.29
CA PHE A 34 -11.32 -18.15 -19.00
C PHE A 34 -11.36 -19.68 -18.89
N ALA A 35 -11.53 -20.20 -17.68
CA ALA A 35 -11.60 -21.64 -17.43
C ALA A 35 -12.75 -22.31 -18.18
N ARG A 36 -13.91 -21.63 -18.27
CA ARG A 36 -15.06 -22.10 -19.05
C ARG A 36 -14.76 -22.13 -20.56
N ARG A 37 -14.16 -21.08 -21.11
CA ARG A 37 -13.85 -20.97 -22.55
C ARG A 37 -12.77 -21.94 -23.02
N HIS A 38 -11.94 -22.42 -22.10
CA HIS A 38 -10.82 -23.33 -22.39
C HIS A 38 -11.04 -24.74 -21.82
N ASP A 39 -12.27 -25.08 -21.43
CA ASP A 39 -12.65 -26.40 -20.87
C ASP A 39 -11.72 -26.91 -19.76
N LEU A 40 -11.24 -25.98 -18.92
CA LEU A 40 -10.35 -26.32 -17.82
C LEU A 40 -11.11 -27.13 -16.76
N SER A 41 -10.69 -28.38 -16.57
CA SER A 41 -11.27 -29.25 -15.54
C SER A 41 -11.18 -28.61 -14.16
N ARG A 42 -12.33 -28.53 -13.47
CA ARG A 42 -12.43 -27.99 -12.10
C ARG A 42 -11.67 -28.80 -11.05
N SER A 43 -11.34 -30.05 -11.36
CA SER A 43 -10.52 -30.92 -10.50
C SER A 43 -9.03 -30.82 -10.79
N SER A 44 -8.62 -30.11 -11.85
CA SER A 44 -7.21 -29.94 -12.20
C SER A 44 -6.48 -29.10 -11.15
N THR A 45 -5.20 -29.41 -10.96
CA THR A 45 -4.31 -28.64 -10.08
C THR A 45 -4.19 -27.19 -10.52
N LEU A 46 -4.17 -26.94 -11.83
CA LEU A 46 -4.14 -25.60 -12.41
C LEU A 46 -5.40 -24.80 -12.06
N PHE A 47 -6.59 -25.39 -12.19
CA PHE A 47 -7.84 -24.72 -11.84
C PHE A 47 -7.90 -24.39 -10.35
N ILE A 48 -7.61 -25.37 -9.51
CA ILE A 48 -7.65 -25.24 -8.05
C ILE A 48 -6.61 -24.21 -7.57
N GLY A 49 -5.39 -24.24 -8.10
CA GLY A 49 -4.32 -23.30 -7.77
C GLY A 49 -4.70 -21.87 -8.10
N ASN A 50 -5.05 -21.59 -9.35
CA ASN A 50 -5.46 -20.24 -9.78
C ASN A 50 -6.67 -19.71 -9.01
N LEU A 51 -7.69 -20.55 -8.78
CA LEU A 51 -8.87 -20.13 -8.01
C LEU A 51 -8.49 -19.81 -6.56
N TYR A 52 -7.62 -20.62 -5.96
CA TYR A 52 -7.14 -20.41 -4.60
C TYR A 52 -6.31 -19.13 -4.48
N GLU A 53 -5.41 -18.86 -5.43
CA GLU A 53 -4.64 -17.62 -5.49
C GLU A 53 -5.55 -16.39 -5.52
N TYR A 54 -6.56 -16.35 -6.39
CA TYR A 54 -7.53 -15.24 -6.42
C TYR A 54 -8.36 -15.12 -5.13
N THR A 55 -8.64 -16.24 -4.49
CA THR A 55 -9.38 -16.29 -3.22
C THR A 55 -8.52 -15.68 -2.11
N VAL A 56 -7.26 -16.08 -2.01
CA VAL A 56 -6.27 -15.51 -1.09
C VAL A 56 -6.07 -14.02 -1.34
N GLN A 57 -5.89 -13.61 -2.59
CA GLN A 57 -5.73 -12.20 -2.98
C GLN A 57 -6.89 -11.34 -2.46
N THR A 58 -8.12 -11.83 -2.62
CA THR A 58 -9.32 -11.11 -2.18
C THR A 58 -9.42 -11.09 -0.66
N GLU A 59 -9.26 -12.24 -0.01
CA GLU A 59 -9.41 -12.33 1.46
C GLU A 59 -8.36 -11.49 2.18
N LEU A 60 -7.09 -11.58 1.78
CA LEU A 60 -6.01 -10.84 2.44
C LEU A 60 -6.10 -9.33 2.22
N ARG A 61 -6.73 -8.88 1.14
CA ARG A 61 -7.06 -7.47 0.93
C ARG A 61 -7.99 -6.94 2.04
N HIS A 62 -9.00 -7.72 2.41
CA HIS A 62 -10.01 -7.32 3.39
C HIS A 62 -9.58 -7.60 4.84
N ALA A 63 -9.03 -8.79 5.09
CA ALA A 63 -8.74 -9.26 6.45
C ALA A 63 -7.35 -8.87 6.98
N ALA A 64 -6.41 -8.51 6.09
CA ALA A 64 -5.01 -8.35 6.45
C ALA A 64 -4.33 -7.10 5.89
N ALA A 65 -5.07 -6.16 5.30
CA ALA A 65 -4.52 -4.92 4.74
C ALA A 65 -3.43 -5.15 3.66
N LEU A 66 -3.58 -6.21 2.87
CA LEU A 66 -2.60 -6.59 1.85
C LEU A 66 -3.06 -6.20 0.45
N LEU A 67 -2.26 -5.39 -0.24
CA LEU A 67 -2.46 -5.04 -1.63
C LEU A 67 -1.61 -5.96 -2.51
N LEU A 68 -2.20 -7.07 -2.95
CA LEU A 68 -1.49 -8.14 -3.66
C LEU A 68 -1.76 -8.09 -5.17
N HIS A 69 -0.72 -8.37 -5.94
CA HIS A 69 -0.75 -8.52 -7.39
C HIS A 69 -0.19 -9.88 -7.76
N ARG A 70 -0.91 -10.63 -8.58
CA ARG A 70 -0.44 -11.93 -9.06
C ARG A 70 0.82 -11.78 -9.89
N THR A 71 1.81 -12.60 -9.58
CA THR A 71 2.96 -12.82 -10.46
C THR A 71 2.62 -13.93 -11.44
N GLY A 72 3.00 -13.75 -12.70
CA GLY A 72 2.74 -14.74 -13.73
C GLY A 72 4.02 -15.16 -14.42
N GLY A 73 4.27 -16.47 -14.49
CA GLY A 73 5.20 -17.04 -15.44
C GLY A 73 6.04 -18.18 -14.88
N ARG A 74 6.61 -18.96 -15.79
CA ARG A 74 7.43 -20.16 -15.54
C ARG A 74 8.77 -19.86 -14.82
N SER A 75 8.95 -18.66 -14.25
CA SER A 75 10.20 -18.13 -13.70
C SER A 75 10.01 -17.35 -12.38
N ASP A 76 8.83 -17.44 -11.76
CA ASP A 76 8.50 -16.77 -10.49
C ASP A 76 9.14 -17.44 -9.25
N ASN A 77 9.86 -18.56 -9.45
CA ASN A 77 10.50 -19.37 -8.40
C ASN A 77 9.54 -19.73 -7.25
N GLY A 78 8.25 -19.87 -7.54
CA GLY A 78 7.24 -20.24 -6.57
C GLY A 78 6.63 -19.08 -5.77
N ILE A 79 6.78 -17.83 -6.22
CA ILE A 79 6.01 -16.69 -5.71
C ILE A 79 4.77 -16.49 -6.57
N ASP A 80 3.60 -16.51 -5.94
CA ASP A 80 2.31 -16.36 -6.61
C ASP A 80 1.79 -14.92 -6.57
N HIS A 81 2.15 -14.15 -5.53
CA HIS A 81 1.84 -12.72 -5.46
C HIS A 81 3.00 -11.88 -4.94
N LEU A 82 3.07 -10.65 -5.44
CA LEU A 82 3.87 -9.57 -4.90
C LEU A 82 2.96 -8.43 -4.51
N GLY A 83 3.31 -7.70 -3.46
CA GLY A 83 2.47 -6.60 -3.02
C GLY A 83 3.05 -5.80 -1.88
N THR A 84 2.15 -5.12 -1.19
CA THR A 84 2.45 -4.27 -0.05
C THR A 84 1.51 -4.56 1.13
N TRP A 85 2.04 -4.46 2.34
CA TRP A 85 1.31 -4.59 3.59
C TRP A 85 1.16 -3.23 4.26
N HIS A 86 -0.09 -2.76 4.38
CA HIS A 86 -0.40 -1.41 4.84
C HIS A 86 -0.85 -1.45 6.30
N LEU A 87 0.11 -1.29 7.21
CA LEU A 87 -0.17 -1.35 8.65
C LEU A 87 -0.41 0.05 9.24
N PRO A 88 -1.33 0.20 10.20
CA PRO A 88 -1.51 1.46 10.90
C PRO A 88 -0.21 1.98 11.53
N GLY A 89 0.13 3.25 11.31
CA GLY A 89 1.37 3.85 11.82
C GLY A 89 2.59 3.68 10.90
N HIS A 90 2.47 2.89 9.83
CA HIS A 90 3.50 2.76 8.79
C HIS A 90 3.19 3.69 7.63
N GLU A 91 3.96 4.76 7.47
CA GLU A 91 3.82 5.71 6.36
C GLU A 91 4.28 5.14 5.02
N VAL A 92 5.22 4.20 5.06
CA VAL A 92 5.68 3.43 3.91
C VAL A 92 5.24 1.99 4.14
N PRO A 93 4.52 1.36 3.21
CA PRO A 93 4.07 0.00 3.41
C PRO A 93 5.21 -1.02 3.26
N ILE A 94 5.07 -2.16 3.93
CA ILE A 94 6.08 -3.22 3.91
C ILE A 94 5.91 -4.06 2.63
N HIS A 95 7.01 -4.38 1.95
CA HIS A 95 6.94 -5.24 0.76
C HIS A 95 6.67 -6.69 1.13
N VAL A 96 5.82 -7.36 0.36
CA VAL A 96 5.48 -8.77 0.60
C VAL A 96 5.64 -9.62 -0.64
N ALA A 97 6.18 -10.83 -0.46
CA ALA A 97 6.14 -11.91 -1.42
C ALA A 97 5.32 -13.06 -0.83
N VAL A 98 4.31 -13.49 -1.57
CA VAL A 98 3.33 -14.47 -1.11
C VAL A 98 3.41 -15.71 -1.97
N GLN A 99 3.63 -16.85 -1.32
CA GLN A 99 3.49 -18.17 -1.90
C GLN A 99 2.19 -18.82 -1.41
N CYS A 100 1.34 -19.24 -2.34
CA CYS A 100 0.07 -19.90 -2.15
C CYS A 100 0.21 -21.40 -2.40
N LYS A 101 -0.11 -22.24 -1.41
CA LYS A 101 -0.14 -23.70 -1.58
C LYS A 101 -1.57 -24.21 -1.38
N ALA A 102 -2.24 -24.54 -2.49
CA ALA A 102 -3.60 -25.09 -2.49
C ALA A 102 -3.68 -26.63 -2.31
N HIS A 103 -2.55 -27.27 -2.03
CA HIS A 103 -2.40 -28.73 -2.04
C HIS A 103 -3.27 -29.40 -0.97
N ARG A 104 -3.80 -30.60 -1.28
CA ARG A 104 -4.56 -31.40 -0.30
C ARG A 104 -3.68 -31.94 0.83
N ARG A 105 -2.40 -32.19 0.53
CA ARG A 105 -1.39 -32.67 1.49
C ARG A 105 -0.98 -31.55 2.44
N ARG A 106 -0.63 -31.92 3.68
CA ARG A 106 -0.10 -30.95 4.66
C ARG A 106 1.23 -30.39 4.17
N VAL A 107 1.38 -29.08 4.30
CA VAL A 107 2.63 -28.39 4.01
C VAL A 107 3.62 -28.67 5.17
N GLY A 108 4.85 -29.00 4.80
CA GLY A 108 5.93 -29.33 5.75
C GLY A 108 6.92 -28.18 5.94
N PRO A 109 7.89 -28.35 6.86
CA PRO A 109 8.95 -27.37 7.13
C PRO A 109 9.76 -26.96 5.89
N GLN A 110 9.83 -27.83 4.88
CA GLN A 110 10.55 -27.57 3.64
C GLN A 110 10.03 -26.33 2.91
N SER A 111 8.71 -26.07 2.92
CA SER A 111 8.14 -24.91 2.23
C SER A 111 8.53 -23.59 2.90
N ILE A 112 8.77 -23.59 4.22
CA ILE A 112 9.33 -22.41 4.91
C ILE A 112 10.76 -22.16 4.41
N ARG A 113 11.60 -23.20 4.34
CA ARG A 113 12.98 -23.08 3.83
C ARG A 113 13.07 -22.69 2.36
N GLU A 114 12.12 -23.17 1.55
CA GLU A 114 11.98 -22.76 0.15
C GLU A 114 11.66 -21.26 0.06
N LEU A 115 10.68 -20.80 0.85
CA LEU A 115 10.33 -19.38 0.92
C LEU A 115 11.50 -18.52 1.41
N GLU A 116 12.24 -18.95 2.44
CA GLU A 116 13.47 -18.29 2.90
C GLU A 116 14.46 -18.08 1.76
N GLY A 117 14.73 -19.15 1.00
CA GLY A 117 15.65 -19.10 -0.12
C GLY A 117 15.21 -18.10 -1.20
N VAL A 118 13.91 -17.93 -1.39
CA VAL A 118 13.37 -16.94 -2.34
C VAL A 118 13.52 -15.52 -1.80
N ILE A 119 13.16 -15.27 -0.54
CA ILE A 119 13.24 -13.95 0.10
C ILE A 119 14.69 -13.47 0.21
N ALA A 120 15.62 -14.35 0.56
CA ALA A 120 17.04 -14.01 0.71
C ALA A 120 17.71 -13.64 -0.62
N ARG A 121 17.31 -14.27 -1.73
CA ARG A 121 18.05 -14.21 -3.00
C ARG A 121 17.55 -13.14 -3.98
N ARG A 122 16.33 -12.62 -3.83
CA ARG A 122 15.72 -11.76 -4.87
C ARG A 122 14.92 -10.59 -4.30
N MET A 123 15.20 -9.40 -4.82
CA MET A 123 14.19 -8.36 -4.97
C MET A 123 13.66 -8.42 -6.40
N PRO A 124 12.36 -8.68 -6.61
CA PRO A 124 11.69 -8.26 -7.84
C PRO A 124 12.02 -6.79 -8.11
N HIS A 125 12.36 -6.46 -9.36
CA HIS A 125 12.63 -5.06 -9.74
C HIS A 125 11.46 -4.13 -9.40
N THR A 126 10.24 -4.68 -9.33
CA THR A 126 9.00 -4.01 -8.92
C THR A 126 8.96 -3.62 -7.45
N TRP A 127 9.87 -4.09 -6.60
CA TRP A 127 9.99 -3.67 -5.19
C TRP A 127 10.93 -2.49 -4.99
N ARG A 128 11.57 -1.99 -6.06
CA ARG A 128 12.34 -0.76 -5.96
C ARG A 128 11.39 0.43 -6.07
N LEU A 129 11.43 1.31 -5.06
CA LEU A 129 10.90 2.66 -5.21
C LEU A 129 11.65 3.32 -6.36
N GLU A 130 10.93 4.07 -7.19
CA GLU A 130 11.58 4.88 -8.22
C GLU A 130 12.48 5.90 -7.52
N GLY A 131 13.80 5.81 -7.72
CA GLY A 131 14.79 6.69 -7.11
C GLY A 131 15.46 6.19 -5.82
N SER A 132 15.04 5.06 -5.22
CA SER A 132 15.69 4.49 -4.03
C SER A 132 16.61 3.31 -4.37
N THR A 133 17.85 3.37 -3.87
CA THR A 133 18.84 2.28 -3.93
C THR A 133 18.68 1.27 -2.79
N GLU A 134 17.91 1.62 -1.76
CA GLU A 134 17.72 0.78 -0.58
C GLU A 134 16.50 -0.12 -0.72
N ALA A 135 16.67 -1.33 -0.21
CA ALA A 135 15.60 -2.29 -0.13
C ALA A 135 14.72 -2.01 1.09
N GLY A 136 13.50 -1.52 0.89
CA GLY A 136 12.51 -1.42 1.96
C GLY A 136 12.28 -2.76 2.69
N PRO A 137 11.68 -2.75 3.89
CA PRO A 137 11.43 -3.94 4.69
C PRO A 137 10.60 -4.97 3.90
N ARG A 138 10.92 -6.25 4.08
CA ARG A 138 10.35 -7.35 3.27
C ARG A 138 9.85 -8.48 4.15
N VAL A 139 8.71 -9.02 3.78
CA VAL A 139 8.11 -10.18 4.46
C VAL A 139 7.81 -11.28 3.45
N GLY A 140 8.24 -12.50 3.76
CA GLY A 140 7.80 -13.70 3.07
C GLY A 140 6.53 -14.25 3.70
N MET A 141 5.50 -14.50 2.90
CA MET A 141 4.24 -15.05 3.37
C MET A 141 3.94 -16.40 2.73
N LEU A 142 3.74 -17.43 3.54
CA LEU A 142 3.23 -18.72 3.09
C LEU A 142 1.75 -18.84 3.43
N VAL A 143 0.91 -18.91 2.40
CA VAL A 143 -0.54 -19.03 2.55
C VAL A 143 -1.00 -20.43 2.15
N ASN A 144 -1.64 -21.13 3.07
CA ASN A 144 -2.05 -22.51 2.89
C ASN A 144 -3.50 -22.74 3.33
N ARG A 145 -4.12 -23.81 2.84
CA ARG A 145 -5.52 -24.16 3.15
C ARG A 145 -5.69 -25.06 4.36
N ARG A 146 -4.62 -25.29 5.12
CA ARG A 146 -4.57 -26.12 6.32
C ARG A 146 -3.74 -25.38 7.37
N GLU A 147 -4.00 -25.68 8.64
CA GLU A 147 -3.20 -25.15 9.74
C GLU A 147 -1.74 -25.57 9.67
N ALA A 148 -0.87 -24.75 10.24
CA ALA A 148 0.54 -25.02 10.38
C ALA A 148 0.76 -26.27 11.24
N SER A 149 1.54 -27.22 10.71
CA SER A 149 2.05 -28.33 11.50
C SER A 149 3.07 -27.83 12.53
N ALA A 150 3.33 -28.62 13.59
CA ALA A 150 4.37 -28.30 14.57
C ALA A 150 5.74 -28.03 13.91
N GLY A 151 6.08 -28.83 12.89
CA GLY A 151 7.32 -28.63 12.12
C GLY A 151 7.33 -27.31 11.34
N VAL A 152 6.20 -26.88 10.76
CA VAL A 152 6.10 -25.58 10.09
C VAL A 152 6.26 -24.44 11.08
N ARG A 153 5.59 -24.50 12.24
CA ARG A 153 5.72 -23.50 13.31
C ARG A 153 7.15 -23.40 13.80
N ALA A 154 7.79 -24.54 14.05
CA ALA A 154 9.18 -24.58 14.50
C ALA A 154 10.16 -24.05 13.44
N ALA A 155 9.91 -24.30 12.14
CA ALA A 155 10.73 -23.73 11.07
C ALA A 155 10.53 -22.21 10.95
N LEU A 156 9.28 -21.75 11.03
CA LEU A 156 8.94 -20.33 11.02
C LEU A 156 9.67 -19.57 12.12
N GLN A 157 9.57 -20.07 13.36
CA GLN A 157 10.18 -19.42 14.54
C GLN A 157 11.71 -19.42 14.52
N ARG A 158 12.35 -20.42 13.90
CA ARG A 158 13.82 -20.45 13.78
C ARG A 158 14.38 -19.56 12.68
N SER A 159 13.54 -19.07 11.77
CA SER A 159 14.00 -18.24 10.66
C SER A 159 14.47 -16.89 11.16
N ALA A 160 15.63 -16.44 10.67
CA ALA A 160 16.09 -15.07 10.87
C ALA A 160 15.45 -14.08 9.88
N LEU A 161 14.74 -14.57 8.86
CA LEU A 161 14.05 -13.72 7.89
C LEU A 161 12.63 -13.40 8.38
N PRO A 162 12.05 -12.23 8.06
CA PRO A 162 10.69 -11.90 8.43
C PRO A 162 9.70 -12.78 7.64
N LEU A 163 9.07 -13.74 8.33
CA LEU A 163 8.17 -14.71 7.73
C LEU A 163 6.81 -14.77 8.42
N VAL A 164 5.77 -14.93 7.60
CA VAL A 164 4.39 -15.08 8.04
C VAL A 164 3.81 -16.37 7.45
N TYR A 165 3.00 -17.06 8.25
CA TYR A 165 2.17 -18.17 7.83
C TYR A 165 0.69 -17.81 8.01
N LEU A 166 -0.09 -17.95 6.95
CA LEU A 166 -1.54 -17.73 6.97
C LEU A 166 -2.28 -19.00 6.56
N MET A 167 -3.36 -19.32 7.27
CA MET A 167 -4.33 -20.32 6.84
C MET A 167 -5.57 -19.63 6.29
N VAL A 168 -5.80 -19.76 4.99
CA VAL A 168 -7.04 -19.30 4.34
C VAL A 168 -7.75 -20.54 3.78
N ASP A 169 -8.97 -20.80 4.23
CA ASP A 169 -9.72 -21.94 3.71
C ASP A 169 -10.19 -21.72 2.26
N LEU A 170 -10.71 -22.77 1.60
CA LEU A 170 -11.17 -22.65 0.20
C LEU A 170 -12.35 -21.71 0.00
N ARG A 171 -13.04 -21.31 1.07
CA ARG A 171 -14.15 -20.35 1.00
C ARG A 171 -13.63 -18.90 1.07
N GLY A 172 -12.32 -18.72 1.30
CA GLY A 172 -11.71 -17.41 1.48
C GLY A 172 -11.95 -16.89 2.88
N THR A 173 -11.67 -17.71 3.89
CA THR A 173 -11.76 -17.28 5.28
C THR A 173 -10.42 -17.48 5.97
N LEU A 174 -9.86 -16.42 6.53
CA LEU A 174 -8.65 -16.48 7.36
C LEU A 174 -8.94 -17.21 8.69
N ARG A 175 -8.23 -18.31 8.97
CA ARG A 175 -8.42 -19.14 10.19
C ARG A 175 -7.22 -19.18 11.12
N GLN A 176 -6.04 -18.83 10.62
CA GLN A 176 -4.82 -18.80 11.41
C GLN A 176 -3.86 -17.78 10.80
N ALA A 177 -3.21 -17.01 11.66
CA ALA A 177 -2.09 -16.16 11.31
C ALA A 177 -0.99 -16.38 12.33
N LEU A 178 0.24 -16.56 11.85
CA LEU A 178 1.44 -16.76 12.67
C LEU A 178 2.57 -15.99 12.02
N TRP A 179 3.46 -15.43 12.83
CA TRP A 179 4.68 -14.79 12.35
C TRP A 179 5.82 -15.03 13.35
N ASN A 180 7.06 -14.76 12.95
CA ASN A 180 8.23 -14.88 13.80
C ASN A 180 8.71 -13.51 14.32
N GLU A 181 9.64 -13.54 15.28
CA GLU A 181 10.20 -12.34 15.91
C GLU A 181 10.83 -11.36 14.89
N ALA A 182 11.38 -11.86 13.79
CA ALA A 182 11.94 -11.02 12.73
C ALA A 182 10.87 -10.15 12.03
N VAL A 183 9.60 -10.58 12.04
CA VAL A 183 8.47 -9.75 11.60
C VAL A 183 8.18 -8.67 12.63
N ASP A 184 8.16 -9.00 13.93
CA ASP A 184 7.94 -8.02 15.01
C ASP A 184 8.97 -6.89 14.99
N ALA A 185 10.23 -7.21 14.67
CA ALA A 185 11.33 -6.26 14.50
C ALA A 185 11.09 -5.22 13.39
N LEU A 186 10.14 -5.46 12.47
CA LEU A 186 9.70 -4.49 11.47
C LEU A 186 8.71 -3.47 12.03
N GLY A 187 8.51 -3.39 13.34
CA GLY A 187 7.56 -2.47 13.97
C GLY A 187 6.11 -2.91 13.82
N VAL A 188 5.86 -4.22 13.72
CA VAL A 188 4.50 -4.79 13.64
C VAL A 188 4.04 -5.45 14.93
N ALA A 189 4.80 -5.34 16.01
CA ALA A 189 4.44 -5.85 17.33
C ALA A 189 3.01 -5.50 17.82
N PRO A 190 2.41 -4.34 17.45
CA PRO A 190 0.99 -4.06 17.68
C PRO A 190 -0.02 -5.01 17.04
N LEU A 191 0.39 -5.78 16.03
CA LEU A 191 -0.47 -6.71 15.32
C LEU A 191 -0.84 -7.88 16.24
N GLY A 192 -2.12 -8.20 16.33
CA GLY A 192 -2.64 -9.30 17.13
C GLY A 192 -3.55 -10.23 16.33
N VAL A 193 -3.87 -11.36 16.93
CA VAL A 193 -4.88 -12.30 16.43
C VAL A 193 -5.95 -12.45 17.49
N GLU A 194 -7.17 -12.09 17.14
CA GLU A 194 -8.37 -12.34 17.95
C GLU A 194 -9.11 -13.56 17.40
N VAL A 195 -9.60 -14.43 18.28
CA VAL A 195 -10.41 -15.60 17.94
C VAL A 195 -11.82 -15.40 18.48
N PRO A 196 -12.68 -14.62 17.80
CA PRO A 196 -14.05 -14.39 18.26
C PRO A 196 -14.85 -15.70 18.22
N TYR A 197 -15.85 -15.79 19.10
CA TYR A 197 -16.88 -16.82 19.01
C TYR A 197 -18.19 -16.18 18.51
N PRO A 198 -18.77 -16.66 17.38
CA PRO A 198 -18.28 -17.74 16.55
C PRO A 198 -17.06 -17.34 15.67
N PRO A 199 -16.25 -18.32 15.20
CA PRO A 199 -15.13 -18.09 14.28
C PRO A 199 -15.61 -17.42 12.97
N PRO A 200 -14.74 -16.74 12.20
CA PRO A 200 -13.28 -16.94 12.06
C PRO A 200 -12.39 -15.98 12.85
N ILE A 201 -11.06 -16.16 12.76
CA ILE A 201 -10.10 -15.24 13.40
C ILE A 201 -10.16 -13.85 12.76
N ARG A 202 -9.71 -12.84 13.51
CA ARG A 202 -9.55 -11.47 13.04
C ARG A 202 -8.16 -10.96 13.39
N LEU A 203 -7.54 -10.23 12.48
CA LEU A 203 -6.32 -9.49 12.80
C LEU A 203 -6.69 -8.18 13.49
N THR A 204 -5.97 -7.86 14.55
CA THR A 204 -6.17 -6.66 15.34
C THR A 204 -4.91 -5.80 15.35
N TRP A 205 -5.06 -4.52 15.68
CA TRP A 205 -3.96 -3.60 15.84
C TRP A 205 -4.13 -2.82 17.15
N ASP A 206 -3.21 -3.02 18.08
CA ASP A 206 -3.18 -2.30 19.36
C ASP A 206 -2.44 -0.97 19.21
N ARG A 207 -3.18 0.14 19.28
CA ARG A 207 -2.56 1.47 19.30
C ARG A 207 -2.24 1.85 20.74
N ASP A 208 -0.94 2.00 21.00
CA ASP A 208 -0.43 2.70 22.19
C ASP A 208 -0.76 2.01 23.53
N GLY A 209 -0.94 0.67 23.55
CA GLY A 209 -1.16 -0.11 24.79
C GLY A 209 -2.50 0.18 25.47
N ARG A 210 -3.48 0.69 24.72
CA ARG A 210 -4.85 0.87 25.24
C ARG A 210 -5.47 -0.51 25.42
N GLN A 211 -6.25 -0.70 26.48
CA GLN A 211 -6.83 -1.99 26.88
C GLN A 211 -7.78 -2.65 25.84
N GLN A 212 -7.88 -2.14 24.61
CA GLN A 212 -8.73 -2.70 23.56
C GLN A 212 -8.07 -2.55 22.18
N ALA A 213 -7.54 -3.66 21.67
CA ALA A 213 -7.04 -3.74 20.30
C ALA A 213 -8.20 -3.55 19.30
N LEU A 214 -7.97 -2.76 18.25
CA LEU A 214 -8.98 -2.51 17.22
C LEU A 214 -8.85 -3.51 16.08
N ALA A 215 -9.94 -3.75 15.35
CA ALA A 215 -9.88 -4.52 14.12
C ALA A 215 -8.91 -3.87 13.12
N LEU A 216 -8.01 -4.67 12.52
CA LEU A 216 -7.13 -4.18 11.48
C LEU A 216 -7.98 -3.73 10.27
N PRO A 217 -7.77 -2.51 9.74
CA PRO A 217 -8.53 -2.03 8.58
C PRO A 217 -8.18 -2.85 7.33
N GLY A 218 -9.18 -3.15 6.50
CA GLY A 218 -8.95 -3.68 5.17
C GLY A 218 -8.47 -2.61 4.19
N MET A 219 -7.95 -3.02 3.03
CA MET A 219 -7.43 -2.07 2.03
C MET A 219 -8.46 -1.06 1.53
N ASP A 220 -9.75 -1.38 1.49
CA ASP A 220 -10.76 -0.42 1.02
C ASP A 220 -10.84 0.81 1.95
N GLN A 221 -10.69 0.61 3.27
CA GLN A 221 -10.62 1.69 4.25
C GLN A 221 -9.30 2.46 4.15
N ILE A 222 -8.20 1.76 3.86
CA ILE A 222 -6.87 2.35 3.68
C ILE A 222 -6.83 3.21 2.44
N GLU A 223 -7.40 2.76 1.32
CA GLU A 223 -7.48 3.52 0.07
C GLU A 223 -8.36 4.75 0.22
N ALA A 224 -9.51 4.64 0.89
CA ALA A 224 -10.33 5.81 1.22
C ALA A 224 -9.55 6.83 2.06
N ARG A 225 -8.76 6.36 3.03
CA ARG A 225 -7.88 7.22 3.83
C ARG A 225 -6.76 7.84 3.00
N MET A 226 -6.17 7.10 2.06
CA MET A 226 -5.16 7.62 1.14
C MET A 226 -5.70 8.78 0.33
N LEU A 227 -6.88 8.64 -0.28
CA LEU A 227 -7.49 9.72 -1.06
C LEU A 227 -7.75 10.95 -0.19
N HIS A 228 -8.27 10.76 1.02
CA HIS A 228 -8.52 11.87 1.95
C HIS A 228 -7.26 12.63 2.38
N GLN A 229 -6.15 11.91 2.60
CA GLN A 229 -4.87 12.56 2.96
C GLN A 229 -4.19 13.18 1.73
N GLU A 230 -4.38 12.58 0.56
CA GLU A 230 -3.91 13.14 -0.71
C GLU A 230 -4.57 14.50 -0.99
N GLU A 231 -5.88 14.63 -0.80
CA GLU A 231 -6.60 15.91 -0.95
C GLU A 231 -6.06 16.99 -0.01
N LYS A 232 -5.85 16.66 1.27
CA LYS A 232 -5.27 17.59 2.25
C LYS A 232 -3.86 18.02 1.91
N TRP A 233 -3.08 17.09 1.38
CA TRP A 233 -1.71 17.36 0.97
C TRP A 233 -1.68 18.23 -0.29
N TRP A 234 -2.56 17.99 -1.26
CA TRP A 234 -2.68 18.85 -2.45
C TRP A 234 -3.08 20.28 -2.12
N ALA A 235 -3.95 20.47 -1.14
CA ALA A 235 -4.34 21.81 -0.67
C ALA A 235 -3.15 22.65 -0.16
N LEU A 236 -2.02 22.02 0.23
CA LEU A 236 -0.82 22.76 0.65
C LEU A 236 -0.12 23.48 -0.51
N TRP A 237 -0.29 22.98 -1.74
CA TRP A 237 0.47 23.42 -2.90
C TRP A 237 -0.21 24.53 -3.69
N ASN A 238 -1.46 24.87 -3.34
CA ASN A 238 -2.22 26.00 -3.89
C ASN A 238 -2.13 26.06 -5.43
N LEU A 239 -2.39 24.93 -6.08
CA LEU A 239 -2.19 24.76 -7.52
C LEU A 239 -3.20 25.58 -8.33
N ALA A 240 -2.77 26.14 -9.45
CA ALA A 240 -3.64 26.85 -10.39
C ALA A 240 -3.13 26.70 -11.84
N PRO A 241 -3.91 26.07 -12.74
CA PRO A 241 -5.19 25.39 -12.48
C PRO A 241 -5.00 24.12 -11.62
N ASP A 242 -5.99 23.77 -10.79
CA ASP A 242 -5.97 22.49 -10.05
C ASP A 242 -6.51 21.35 -10.92
N ASP A 243 -5.78 21.04 -11.99
CA ASP A 243 -6.08 19.94 -12.90
C ASP A 243 -5.04 18.82 -12.83
N GLN A 244 -5.31 17.73 -13.55
CA GLN A 244 -4.45 16.55 -13.52
C GLN A 244 -3.05 16.83 -14.07
N GLU A 245 -2.93 17.62 -15.14
CA GLU A 245 -1.64 17.93 -15.78
C GLU A 245 -0.74 18.73 -14.83
N THR A 246 -1.29 19.81 -14.26
CA THR A 246 -0.60 20.67 -13.29
C THR A 246 -0.17 19.87 -12.06
N ARG A 247 -1.04 18.99 -11.54
CA ARG A 247 -0.70 18.09 -10.43
C ARG A 247 0.47 17.15 -10.76
N TYR A 248 0.52 16.59 -11.97
CA TYR A 248 1.62 15.72 -12.40
C TYR A 248 2.95 16.48 -12.51
N GLU A 249 2.94 17.68 -13.06
CA GLU A 249 4.12 18.53 -13.18
C GLU A 249 4.61 18.99 -11.80
N ALA A 250 3.70 19.50 -10.97
CA ALA A 250 4.00 19.91 -9.61
C ALA A 250 4.58 18.75 -8.79
N LEU A 251 3.98 17.55 -8.86
CA LEU A 251 4.53 16.35 -8.19
C LEU A 251 5.97 16.07 -8.62
N SER A 252 6.27 16.21 -9.92
CA SER A 252 7.60 15.96 -10.47
C SER A 252 8.63 16.95 -9.94
N VAL A 253 8.25 18.24 -9.81
CA VAL A 253 9.10 19.27 -9.19
C VAL A 253 9.30 18.99 -7.70
N ILE A 254 8.21 18.71 -6.97
CA ILE A 254 8.25 18.44 -5.53
C ILE A 254 9.18 17.26 -5.23
N GLN A 255 8.97 16.12 -5.89
CA GLN A 255 9.77 14.91 -5.67
C GLN A 255 11.21 15.06 -6.20
N SER A 256 11.46 15.94 -7.18
CA SER A 256 12.82 16.25 -7.62
C SER A 256 13.61 17.03 -6.57
N ARG A 257 12.96 17.85 -5.74
CA ARG A 257 13.60 18.64 -4.66
C ARG A 257 13.62 17.88 -3.34
N PHE A 258 12.53 17.20 -3.03
CA PHE A 258 12.32 16.43 -1.80
C PHE A 258 11.78 15.04 -2.16
N PRO A 259 12.65 14.06 -2.47
CA PRO A 259 12.24 12.73 -2.93
C PRO A 259 11.30 11.99 -1.97
N GLU A 260 11.44 12.23 -0.67
CA GLU A 260 10.63 11.58 0.38
C GLU A 260 9.29 12.30 0.66
N GLU A 261 9.06 13.45 0.02
CA GLU A 261 7.86 14.24 0.26
C GLU A 261 6.63 13.57 -0.36
N LYS A 262 5.63 13.32 0.49
CA LYS A 262 4.37 12.65 0.16
C LYS A 262 3.32 12.91 1.24
N PRO A 263 2.04 12.66 0.96
CA PRO A 263 1.01 12.71 1.99
C PRO A 263 1.31 11.73 3.14
N LEU A 264 1.08 12.20 4.37
CA LEU A 264 1.18 11.36 5.56
C LEU A 264 -0.15 10.65 5.83
N LEU A 265 -0.14 9.33 5.69
CA LEU A 265 -1.30 8.47 5.86
C LEU A 265 -1.72 8.39 7.33
N TRP A 266 -0.80 8.30 8.28
CA TRP A 266 -1.09 8.03 9.70
C TRP A 266 -0.69 9.16 10.66
N ALA A 267 -0.14 10.27 10.18
CA ALA A 267 0.24 11.41 11.00
C ALA A 267 -0.87 11.86 11.96
N LYS A 268 -0.47 12.07 13.23
CA LYS A 268 -1.33 12.64 14.28
C LYS A 268 -1.42 14.15 14.09
N GLY A 269 -2.52 14.77 14.54
CA GLY A 269 -2.70 16.22 14.47
C GLY A 269 -3.07 16.78 13.09
N GLY A 270 -3.31 15.92 12.09
CA GLY A 270 -3.76 16.35 10.76
C GLY A 270 -2.69 17.02 9.91
N VAL A 271 -1.41 16.92 10.30
CA VAL A 271 -0.28 17.42 9.52
C VAL A 271 -0.13 16.58 8.25
N PRO A 272 -0.29 17.16 7.05
CA PRO A 272 -0.30 16.37 5.81
C PRO A 272 1.10 16.11 5.23
N SER A 273 2.16 16.78 5.73
CA SER A 273 3.53 16.79 5.18
C SER A 273 4.58 16.87 6.29
N LEU A 274 5.78 16.32 6.06
CA LEU A 274 6.93 16.49 6.97
C LEU A 274 7.79 17.71 6.61
N LEU A 275 7.54 18.35 5.47
CA LEU A 275 8.30 19.49 4.99
C LEU A 275 8.16 20.68 5.95
N SER A 276 9.27 21.37 6.21
CA SER A 276 9.24 22.58 7.03
C SER A 276 8.43 23.68 6.31
N LEU A 277 7.84 24.61 7.09
CA LEU A 277 7.11 25.74 6.50
C LEU A 277 7.98 26.54 5.53
N ARG A 278 9.25 26.76 5.89
CA ARG A 278 10.22 27.49 5.07
C ARG A 278 10.50 26.80 3.74
N ASP A 279 10.75 25.49 3.78
CA ASP A 279 11.05 24.72 2.56
C ASP A 279 9.82 24.66 1.65
N ARG A 280 8.62 24.49 2.25
CA ARG A 280 7.36 24.51 1.52
C ARG A 280 7.09 25.84 0.84
N GLU A 281 7.29 26.95 1.54
CA GLU A 281 7.14 28.30 0.97
C GLU A 281 8.14 28.55 -0.16
N GLY A 282 9.40 28.10 -0.02
CA GLY A 282 10.38 28.18 -1.09
C GLY A 282 9.91 27.45 -2.35
N LEU A 283 9.38 26.23 -2.19
CA LEU A 283 8.88 25.42 -3.29
C LEU A 283 7.59 25.99 -3.91
N LEU A 284 6.69 26.55 -3.10
CA LEU A 284 5.50 27.27 -3.59
C LEU A 284 5.88 28.46 -4.49
N ARG A 285 6.93 29.21 -4.13
CA ARG A 285 7.45 30.29 -4.99
C ARG A 285 8.03 29.75 -6.30
N GLU A 286 8.75 28.63 -6.26
CA GLU A 286 9.25 27.95 -7.46
C GLU A 286 8.10 27.51 -8.38
N LEU A 287 7.10 26.81 -7.83
CA LEU A 287 5.90 26.40 -8.57
C LEU A 287 5.14 27.59 -9.15
N LYS A 288 5.07 28.71 -8.43
CA LYS A 288 4.46 29.96 -8.93
C LYS A 288 5.21 30.53 -10.13
N MET A 289 6.55 30.57 -10.08
CA MET A 289 7.35 31.01 -11.23
C MET A 289 7.15 30.10 -12.47
N MET A 290 6.83 28.83 -12.24
CA MET A 290 6.51 27.87 -13.30
C MET A 290 5.05 27.91 -13.76
N GLY A 291 4.20 28.75 -13.16
CA GLY A 291 2.77 28.84 -13.49
C GLY A 291 1.93 27.66 -13.00
N LEU A 292 2.44 26.89 -12.02
CA LEU A 292 1.77 25.69 -11.48
C LEU A 292 1.02 25.96 -10.17
N SER A 293 1.30 27.08 -9.52
CA SER A 293 0.76 27.45 -8.21
C SER A 293 0.53 28.95 -8.13
N GLU A 294 -0.43 29.39 -7.32
CA GLU A 294 -0.59 30.81 -7.02
C GLU A 294 0.39 31.32 -5.96
N GLY A 295 1.19 30.42 -5.37
CA GLY A 295 2.20 30.68 -4.35
C GLY A 295 1.65 30.68 -2.91
N PRO A 296 2.43 31.17 -1.94
CA PRO A 296 2.03 31.19 -0.53
C PRO A 296 0.79 32.07 -0.29
N VAL A 297 -0.21 31.55 0.41
CA VAL A 297 -1.48 32.25 0.71
C VAL A 297 -1.25 33.58 1.45
N ALA A 298 -0.25 33.65 2.34
CA ALA A 298 0.07 34.87 3.07
C ALA A 298 0.52 36.02 2.14
N GLU A 299 1.24 35.70 1.06
CA GLU A 299 1.69 36.70 0.07
C GLU A 299 0.51 37.20 -0.79
N GLN A 300 -0.48 36.35 -1.06
CA GLN A 300 -1.71 36.76 -1.76
C GLN A 300 -2.54 37.74 -0.95
N GLN A 301 -2.71 37.49 0.35
CA GLN A 301 -3.46 38.38 1.24
C GLN A 301 -2.79 39.76 1.34
N GLN A 302 -1.45 39.80 1.37
CA GLN A 302 -0.71 41.07 1.33
C GLN A 302 -0.84 41.79 0.00
N GLN A 303 -0.78 41.08 -1.13
CA GLN A 303 -0.97 41.68 -2.46
C GLN A 303 -2.40 42.21 -2.67
N GLN A 304 -3.42 41.48 -2.20
CA GLN A 304 -4.82 41.92 -2.25
C GLN A 304 -5.05 43.15 -1.36
N GLN A 305 -4.47 43.19 -0.14
CA GLN A 305 -4.57 44.36 0.73
C GLN A 305 -3.86 45.59 0.15
N GLN A 306 -2.72 45.42 -0.52
CA GLN A 306 -2.03 46.51 -1.21
C GLN A 306 -2.81 47.03 -2.42
N GLN A 307 -3.36 46.14 -3.25
CA GLN A 307 -4.17 46.56 -4.39
C GLN A 307 -5.46 47.26 -3.96
N GLN A 308 -6.06 46.82 -2.85
CA GLN A 308 -7.27 47.43 -2.31
C GLN A 308 -7.00 48.80 -1.68
N SER A 309 -5.86 49.00 -1.02
CA SER A 309 -5.47 50.32 -0.49
C SER A 309 -5.09 51.32 -1.59
N GLU A 310 -4.49 50.86 -2.70
CA GLU A 310 -4.22 51.69 -3.88
C GLU A 310 -5.51 52.09 -4.62
N ALA A 311 -6.49 51.18 -4.71
CA ALA A 311 -7.80 51.46 -5.31
C ALA A 311 -8.64 52.45 -4.49
N ASP A 312 -8.63 52.35 -3.15
CA ASP A 312 -9.33 53.31 -2.27
C ASP A 312 -8.67 54.70 -2.30
N SER A 313 -7.34 54.76 -2.41
CA SER A 313 -6.59 56.03 -2.50
C SER A 313 -6.81 56.77 -3.82
N SER A 314 -7.20 56.07 -4.88
CA SER A 314 -7.46 56.65 -6.21
C SER A 314 -8.92 57.09 -6.39
N GLN A 315 -9.86 56.66 -5.53
CA GLN A 315 -11.24 57.15 -5.49
C GLN A 315 -11.45 58.42 -4.62
N SER A 316 -10.45 58.83 -3.83
CA SER A 316 -10.53 60.01 -2.97
C SER A 316 -9.99 61.31 -3.60
N MET A 317 -9.76 61.35 -4.91
CA MET A 317 -9.37 62.57 -5.61
C MET A 317 -10.60 63.49 -5.79
N PRO A 318 -10.63 64.71 -5.23
CA PRO A 318 -11.75 65.62 -5.43
C PRO A 318 -11.78 66.10 -6.88
N ASN A 319 -12.97 66.07 -7.50
CA ASN A 319 -13.20 66.63 -8.83
C ASN A 319 -12.76 68.11 -8.83
N PRO A 320 -11.89 68.54 -9.77
CA PRO A 320 -11.56 69.95 -9.90
C PRO A 320 -12.79 70.70 -10.42
N THR A 321 -13.28 71.63 -9.60
CA THR A 321 -14.22 72.71 -9.95
C THR A 321 -13.69 73.61 -11.05
#